data_AF-A0A949QDI2-F1
#
_entry.id   AF-A0A949QDI2-F1
#
_cell.length_a   1.000
_cell.length_b   1.000
_cell.length_c   1.000
_cell.angle_alpha   90.00
_cell.angle_beta   90.00
_cell.angle_gamma   90.00
#
_symmetry.space_group_name_H-M   'P 1'
#
loop_
_entity.id
_entity.type
_entity.pdbx_description
1 polymer ?
#
loop_
_entity_poly.entity_id
_entity_poly.type
_entity_poly.pdbx_seq_one_letter_code
_entity_poly.pdbx_strand_id
1 'polypeptide(L)' 'MSASVVGSNRVLRGGSWNNTAENCRSANRNSNHPDNRNNNVGFRLVFVP' A
#
# COMPACT_ATOMS: atom_id res chain seq x y z
N MET A 1 1.46 -8.54 -24.25
CA MET A 1 0.40 -7.78 -23.57
C MET A 1 0.10 -8.51 -22.27
N SER A 2 0.55 -7.99 -21.13
CA SER A 2 0.19 -8.61 -19.83
C SER A 2 -1.21 -8.15 -19.45
N ALA A 3 -2.14 -9.08 -19.29
CA ALA A 3 -3.48 -8.78 -18.85
C ALA A 3 -3.42 -8.12 -17.46
N SER A 4 -4.03 -6.94 -17.31
CA SER A 4 -4.30 -6.36 -15.98
C SER A 4 -5.30 -7.27 -15.29
N VAL A 5 -4.80 -8.19 -14.45
CA VAL A 5 -5.65 -9.03 -13.61
C VAL A 5 -6.30 -8.12 -12.58
N VAL A 6 -7.63 -8.03 -12.60
CA VAL A 6 -8.40 -7.27 -11.60
C VAL A 6 -8.02 -7.80 -10.21
N GLY A 7 -7.63 -6.90 -9.31
CA GLY A 7 -7.19 -7.27 -7.95
C GLY A 7 -5.71 -7.69 -7.83
N SER A 8 -4.89 -7.47 -8.86
CA SER A 8 -3.43 -7.68 -8.81
C SER A 8 -2.73 -6.79 -7.79
N ASN A 9 -3.17 -5.55 -7.60
CA ASN A 9 -2.56 -4.61 -6.64
C ASN A 9 -3.00 -4.88 -5.20
N ARG A 10 -2.06 -4.72 -4.26
CA ARG A 10 -2.30 -4.80 -2.81
C ARG A 10 -2.40 -3.42 -2.19
N VAL A 11 -3.34 -3.26 -1.26
CA VAL A 11 -3.60 -1.97 -0.60
C VAL A 11 -2.52 -1.66 0.44
N LEU A 12 -2.06 -0.41 0.42
CA LEU A 12 -1.15 0.22 1.36
C LEU A 12 -1.87 1.36 2.08
N ARG A 13 -1.62 1.50 3.38
CA ARG A 13 -2.29 2.48 4.26
C ARG A 13 -1.27 3.21 5.12
N GLY A 14 -1.64 4.42 5.55
CA GLY A 14 -0.90 5.19 6.57
C GLY A 14 0.16 6.15 6.04
N GLY A 15 0.45 6.13 4.73
CA GLY A 15 1.47 7.00 4.14
C GLY A 15 2.89 6.66 4.61
N SER A 16 3.83 7.55 4.27
CA SER A 16 5.25 7.45 4.57
C SER A 16 5.88 8.85 4.71
N TRP A 17 7.15 8.92 5.09
CA TRP A 17 7.87 10.16 5.38
C TRP A 17 7.94 11.15 4.21
N ASN A 18 7.81 10.68 2.96
CA ASN A 18 7.84 11.54 1.77
C ASN A 18 6.46 11.93 1.24
N ASN A 19 5.37 11.59 1.97
CA ASN A 19 4.02 11.86 1.52
C ASN A 19 3.43 13.14 2.14
N THR A 20 2.50 13.76 1.42
CA THR A 20 1.67 14.86 1.95
C THR A 20 0.72 14.39 3.05
N ALA A 21 0.25 15.31 3.89
CA ALA A 21 -0.67 14.99 5.00
C ALA A 21 -1.95 14.27 4.55
N GLU A 22 -2.41 14.55 3.34
CA GLU A 22 -3.60 13.91 2.75
C GLU A 22 -3.44 12.40 2.54
N ASN A 23 -2.23 11.97 2.17
CA ASN A 23 -1.90 10.57 1.92
C ASN A 23 -1.79 9.76 3.20
N CYS A 24 -1.48 10.43 4.32
CA CYS A 24 -1.38 9.82 5.65
C CYS A 24 -2.77 9.66 6.32
N ARG A 25 -3.85 10.16 5.73
CA ARG A 25 -5.21 9.96 6.25
C ARG A 25 -5.57 8.48 6.23
N SER A 26 -6.26 8.01 7.28
CA SER A 26 -6.72 6.62 7.39
C SER A 26 -7.63 6.17 6.24
N ALA A 27 -8.38 7.11 5.67
CA ALA A 27 -9.28 6.89 4.54
C ALA A 27 -8.54 6.70 3.20
N ASN A 28 -7.28 7.15 3.11
CA ASN A 28 -6.51 7.01 1.88
C ASN A 28 -6.17 5.55 1.59
N ARG A 29 -6.36 5.12 0.33
CA ARG A 29 -6.16 3.75 -0.12
C ARG A 29 -5.18 3.72 -1.29
N ASN A 30 -3.90 3.70 -0.97
CA ASN A 30 -2.86 3.48 -1.98
C ASN A 30 -2.83 2.00 -2.37
N SER A 31 -2.37 1.69 -3.57
CA SER A 31 -2.22 0.29 -4.00
C SER A 31 -1.05 0.13 -4.96
N ASN A 32 -0.23 -0.89 -4.73
CA ASN A 32 0.91 -1.22 -5.58
C ASN A 32 0.85 -2.69 -6.02
N HIS A 33 1.56 -3.01 -7.10
CA HIS A 33 1.84 -4.41 -7.44
C HIS A 33 2.58 -5.08 -6.27
N PRO A 34 2.25 -6.33 -5.88
CA PRO A 34 2.83 -7.00 -4.72
C PRO A 34 4.36 -7.15 -4.77
N ASP A 35 4.93 -7.20 -5.98
CA ASP A 35 6.39 -7.30 -6.19
C ASP A 35 7.12 -5.96 -6.08
N ASN A 36 6.39 -4.85 -5.93
CA ASN A 36 7.00 -3.54 -5.79
C ASN A 36 7.67 -3.40 -4.42
N ARG A 37 9.01 -3.43 -4.42
CA ARG A 37 9.85 -3.21 -3.24
C ARG A 37 10.28 -1.75 -3.19
N ASN A 38 9.55 -0.96 -2.41
CA ASN A 38 9.83 0.46 -2.21
C ASN A 38 10.19 0.71 -0.74
N ASN A 39 11.23 1.51 -0.46
CA ASN A 39 11.69 1.84 0.89
C ASN A 39 10.68 2.67 1.70
N ASN A 40 9.63 3.18 1.06
CA ASN A 40 8.52 3.90 1.68
C ASN A 40 7.35 2.97 2.05
N VAL A 41 7.49 1.67 1.82
CA VAL A 41 6.44 0.67 2.06
C VAL A 41 6.87 -0.30 3.15
N GLY A 42 5.98 -0.51 4.12
CA GLY A 42 6.14 -1.49 5.20
C GLY A 42 4.81 -2.16 5.57
N PHE A 43 4.82 -2.93 6.65
CA PHE A 43 3.62 -3.59 7.18
C PHE A 43 3.57 -3.51 8.71
N ARG A 44 2.38 -3.68 9.27
CA ARG A 44 2.16 -3.85 10.70
C ARG A 44 1.61 -5.25 10.94
N LEU A 45 2.23 -6.00 11.83
CA LEU A 45 1.76 -7.33 12.20
C LEU A 45 0.43 -7.23 12.95
N VAL A 46 -0.43 -8.21 12.71
CA VAL A 46 -1.67 -8.40 13.45
C VAL A 46 -1.72 -9.86 13.86
N PHE A 47 -1.96 -10.10 15.15
CA PHE A 47 -2.24 -11.42 15.69
C PHE A 47 -3.70 -11.46 16.12
N VAL A 48 -4.39 -12.57 15.83
CA VAL A 48 -5.76 -12.83 16.26
C VAL A 48 -5.70 -14.08 17.16
N PRO A 49 -6.19 -14.02 18.41
CA PRO A 49 -6.24 -15.16 19.32
C PRO A 49 -7.04 -16.35 18.77
#